data_AF-A0A2M8GKV3-F1
#
_entry.id   AF-A0A2M8GKV3-F1
#
_cell.length_a   1.000
_cell.length_b   1.000
_cell.length_c   1.000
_cell.angle_alpha   90.00
_cell.angle_beta   90.00
_cell.angle_gamma   90.00
#
_symmetry.space_group_name_H-M   'P 1'
#
loop_
_entity.id
_entity.type
_entity.pdbx_description
1 polymer ?
#
loop_
_entity_poly.entity_id
_entity_poly.type
_entity_poly.pdbx_seq_one_letter_code
_entity_poly.pdbx_strand_id
1 'polypeptide(L)' 'DDFELIFTMLGEKSTSEIHKVEDSRGVPKLKSDAVRGGHIAGNARHELEHELKRSIVSKKNFIPLVSKRG' A
#
# COMPACT_ATOMS: atom_id res chain seq x y z
N ASP A 1 8.59 7.80 -8.89
CA ASP A 1 9.25 6.49 -8.77
C ASP A 1 9.78 6.25 -7.36
N ASP A 2 10.65 7.08 -6.78
CA ASP A 2 11.16 6.86 -5.41
C ASP A 2 10.08 6.89 -4.32
N PHE A 3 9.15 7.86 -4.38
CA PHE A 3 8.07 7.95 -3.39
C PHE A 3 7.13 6.74 -3.44
N GLU A 4 6.75 6.26 -4.62
CA GLU A 4 5.87 5.08 -4.74
C GLU A 4 6.52 3.85 -4.11
N LEU A 5 7.82 3.65 -4.33
CA LEU A 5 8.56 2.56 -3.70
C LEU A 5 8.63 2.73 -2.18
N ILE A 6 8.92 3.94 -1.67
CA ILE A 6 8.96 4.22 -0.23
C ILE A 6 7.61 3.92 0.44
N PHE A 7 6.49 4.37 -0.14
CA PHE A 7 5.17 4.10 0.43
C PHE A 7 4.76 2.63 0.31
N THR A 8 5.18 1.94 -0.75
CA THR A 8 5.00 0.49 -0.88
C THR A 8 5.73 -0.25 0.24
N MET A 9 7.02 0.04 0.44
CA MET A 9 7.81 -0.56 1.52
C MET A 9 7.26 -0.22 2.91
N LEU A 10 6.77 1.01 3.10
CA LEU A 10 6.10 1.40 4.35
C LEU A 10 4.87 0.52 4.59
N GLY A 11 4.01 0.32 3.60
CA GLY A 11 2.80 -0.50 3.73
C GLY A 11 3.12 -1.97 4.03
N GLU A 12 4.12 -2.53 3.36
CA GLU A 12 4.60 -3.90 3.59
C GLU A 12 5.19 -4.07 5.00
N LYS A 13 6.04 -3.13 5.42
CA LYS A 13 6.66 -3.16 6.74
C LYS A 13 5.61 -2.98 7.83
N SER A 14 4.69 -2.03 7.68
CA SER A 14 3.59 -1.82 8.61
C SER A 14 2.70 -3.05 8.73
N THR A 15 2.32 -3.68 7.62
CA THR A 15 1.56 -4.94 7.63
C THR A 15 2.29 -6.02 8.41
N SER A 16 3.59 -6.17 8.17
CA SER A 16 4.43 -7.20 8.80
C SER A 16 4.58 -6.98 10.31
N GLU A 17 4.79 -5.74 10.75
CA GLU A 17 4.92 -5.44 12.18
C GLU A 17 3.57 -5.55 12.91
N ILE A 18 2.46 -5.15 12.28
CA ILE A 18 1.11 -5.37 12.82
C ILE A 18 0.84 -6.86 12.99
N HIS A 19 1.12 -7.67 11.96
CA HIS A 19 0.96 -9.12 12.02
C HIS A 19 1.73 -9.74 13.19
N LYS A 20 2.99 -9.32 13.41
CA LYS A 20 3.83 -9.80 14.51
C LYS A 20 3.27 -9.42 15.88
N VAL A 21 2.81 -8.18 16.04
CA VAL A 21 2.25 -7.69 17.32
C VAL A 21 0.95 -8.41 17.67
N GLU A 22 0.12 -8.70 16.67
CA GLU A 22 -1.21 -9.29 16.85
C GLU A 22 -1.21 -10.83 16.89
N ASP A 23 -0.07 -11.46 16.57
CA ASP A 23 0.04 -12.91 16.29
C ASP A 23 -1.11 -13.38 15.40
N SER A 24 -1.33 -12.64 14.30
CA SER A 24 -2.48 -12.85 13.44
C SER A 24 -2.40 -14.19 12.72
N ARG A 25 -3.40 -15.04 12.89
CA ARG A 25 -3.48 -16.36 12.25
C ARG A 25 -4.70 -16.48 11.33
N GLY A 26 -4.49 -17.17 10.23
CA GLY A 26 -5.53 -17.42 9.22
C GLY A 26 -5.79 -16.23 8.31
N VAL A 27 -6.36 -16.53 7.14
CA VAL A 27 -6.58 -15.56 6.06
C VAL A 27 -7.38 -14.32 6.49
N PRO A 28 -8.45 -14.41 7.30
CA PRO A 28 -9.22 -13.23 7.69
C PRO A 28 -8.42 -12.19 8.48
N LYS A 29 -7.60 -12.63 9.44
CA LYS A 29 -6.76 -11.73 10.24
C LYS A 29 -5.63 -11.13 9.42
N LEU A 30 -4.94 -11.95 8.61
CA LEU A 30 -3.90 -11.48 7.70
C LEU A 30 -4.44 -10.42 6.72
N LYS A 31 -5.67 -10.60 6.22
CA LYS A 31 -6.33 -9.59 5.39
C LYS A 31 -6.56 -8.28 6.15
N SER A 32 -6.97 -8.35 7.43
CA SER A 32 -7.13 -7.17 8.26
C SER A 32 -5.81 -6.42 8.49
N ASP A 33 -4.72 -7.16 8.74
CA ASP A 33 -3.38 -6.56 8.91
C ASP A 33 -2.93 -5.84 7.64
N ALA A 34 -3.13 -6.46 6.48
CA ALA A 34 -2.80 -5.87 5.19
C ALA A 34 -3.60 -4.59 4.91
N VAL A 35 -4.89 -4.56 5.25
CA VAL A 35 -5.71 -3.35 5.15
C VAL A 35 -5.16 -2.25 6.05
N ARG A 36 -4.80 -2.59 7.31
CA ARG A 36 -4.23 -1.62 8.25
C ARG A 36 -2.88 -1.08 7.78
N GLY A 37 -1.97 -1.93 7.32
CA GLY A 37 -0.68 -1.50 6.76
C GLY A 37 -0.84 -0.63 5.52
N GLY A 38 -1.76 -1.00 4.62
CA GLY A 38 -2.10 -0.19 3.45
C GLY A 38 -2.68 1.18 3.82
N HIS A 39 -3.54 1.25 4.84
CA HIS A 39 -4.06 2.53 5.35
C HIS A 39 -2.94 3.44 5.89
N ILE A 40 -1.96 2.89 6.62
CA ILE A 40 -0.83 3.69 7.14
C ILE A 40 -0.03 4.31 5.98
N ALA A 41 0.36 3.50 4.99
CA ALA A 41 1.07 4.00 3.83
C ALA A 41 0.24 5.00 3.01
N GLY A 42 -1.05 4.71 2.84
CA GLY A 42 -1.99 5.59 2.16
C GLY A 42 -2.12 6.94 2.83
N ASN A 43 -2.24 6.99 4.15
CA ASN A 43 -2.34 8.24 4.90
C ASN A 43 -1.07 9.07 4.80
N ALA A 44 0.10 8.45 5.00
CA ALA A 44 1.39 9.13 4.88
C ALA A 44 1.61 9.70 3.47
N ARG A 45 1.17 8.96 2.44
CA ARG A 45 1.19 9.43 1.05
C ARG A 45 0.32 10.68 0.86
N HIS A 46 -0.92 10.66 1.35
CA HIS A 46 -1.84 11.79 1.21
C HIS A 46 -1.33 13.03 1.94
N GLU A 47 -0.77 12.87 3.14
CA GLU A 47 -0.19 13.98 3.90
C GLU A 47 0.96 14.63 3.13
N LEU A 48 1.86 13.83 2.54
CA LEU A 48 2.95 14.36 1.72
C LEU A 48 2.44 15.05 0.45
N GLU A 49 1.46 14.47 -0.26
CA GLU A 49 0.88 15.08 -1.46
C GLU A 49 0.22 16.43 -1.16
N HIS A 50 -0.40 16.56 0.01
CA HIS A 50 -0.98 17.82 0.49
C HIS A 50 0.11 18.90 0.64
N GLU A 51 1.21 18.58 1.33
CA GLU A 51 2.33 19.52 1.51
C GLU A 51 3.02 19.88 0.19
N LEU A 52 3.18 18.90 -0.70
CA LEU A 52 3.84 19.12 -2.00
C LEU A 52 2.94 19.77 -3.05
N LYS A 53 1.63 19.85 -2.81
CA LYS A 53 0.61 20.35 -3.76
C LYS A 53 0.67 19.67 -5.14
N ARG A 54 1.12 18.42 -5.18
CA ARG A 54 1.18 17.58 -6.40
C ARG A 54 1.01 16.13 -6.06
N SER A 55 0.49 15.34 -7.00
CA SER A 55 0.47 13.89 -6.83
C SER A 55 1.87 13.31 -7.01
N ILE A 56 2.16 12.29 -6.22
CA ILE A 56 3.39 11.50 -6.29
C ILE A 56 3.14 10.13 -6.93
N VAL A 57 1.88 9.79 -7.19
CA VAL A 57 1.45 8.56 -7.87
C VAL A 57 1.49 8.78 -9.38
N SER A 58 2.11 7.85 -10.08
CA SER A 58 2.15 7.84 -11.54
C SER A 58 0.84 7.31 -12.10
N LYS A 59 0.46 7.78 -13.29
CA LYS A 59 -0.67 7.21 -14.05
C LYS A 59 -0.32 5.89 -14.74
N LYS A 60 0.90 5.37 -14.55
CA LYS A 60 1.35 4.14 -15.22
C LYS A 60 0.72 2.95 -14.52
N ASN A 61 -0.05 2.18 -15.26
CA ASN A 61 -0.58 0.91 -14.78
C ASN A 61 0.49 -0.16 -14.98
N PHE A 62 0.86 -0.87 -13.92
CA PHE A 62 1.85 -1.95 -13.97
C PHE A 62 1.26 -3.29 -14.45
N ILE A 63 -0.06 -3.35 -14.63
CA ILE A 63 -0.76 -4.50 -15.19
C ILE A 63 -0.99 -4.21 -16.68
N PRO A 64 -0.35 -4.93 -17.62
CA PRO A 64 -0.77 -4.89 -19.01
C PRO A 64 -2.24 -5.32 -19.03
N LEU A 65 -3.12 -4.48 -19.57
CA LEU A 65 -4.51 -4.85 -19.82
C LEU A 65 -4.52 -5.99 -20.85
N VAL A 66 -4.37 -7.24 -20.39
CA VAL A 66 -4.60 -8.41 -21.23
C VAL A 66 -6.09 -8.45 -21.46
N SER A 67 -6.52 -7.87 -22.60
CA SER A 67 -7.88 -7.98 -23.09
C SER A 67 -8.23 -9.46 -23.19
N LYS A 68 -9.10 -9.94 -22.28
CA LYS A 68 -9.81 -11.20 -22.47
C LYS A 68 -10.71 -11.00 -23.70
N ARG A 69 -10.23 -11.44 -24.86
CA ARG A 69 -11.11 -11.77 -25.99
C ARG A 69 -12.00 -12.92 -25.53
N GLY A 70 -13.31 -12.67 -25.56
CA GLY A 70 -14.35 -13.69 -25.43
C GLY A 70 -14.45 -14.55 -26.68
#